data_AF-A0A165YEH3-F1
#
_entry.id   AF-A0A165YEH3-F1
#
_cell.length_a   1.000
_cell.length_b   1.000
_cell.length_c   1.000
_cell.angle_alpha   90.00
_cell.angle_beta   90.00
_cell.angle_gamma   90.00
#
_symmetry.space_group_name_H-M   'P 1'
#
loop_
_entity.id
_entity.type
_entity.pdbx_description
1 polymer ?
#
loop_
_entity_poly.entity_id
_entity_poly.type
_entity_poly.pdbx_seq_one_letter_code
_entity_poly.pdbx_strand_id
1 'polypeptide(L)'
;LHETFGGHNLAYYKKELLQDTERPKRTMVSFSLVSMHALPLILAKALPTGVARQKISKLSAKIAVEWKAMSTEEKHTATDHLVEEVNDLRQTKAVGARHLPTVIFNDTHKTLTNMEKEIHNLHARTGVEITLFAVWTKTANYLRPFVITTSERGGDFFHAALGQSVSEVAIHMEAYHIAGLKEEVTGIAVPRMYYVNFPDKITAKYCVVIDNWPLKKFCSPADLSTKNEVEVLMQAWTKGSAKFRRLSDEEWAQW
;
A
#
# COMPACT_ATOMS: atom_id res chain seq x y z
N LEU A 1 22.69 -11.86 43.00
CA LEU A 1 22.12 -11.11 41.85
C LEU A 1 20.62 -10.88 41.99
N HIS A 2 19.81 -11.90 42.33
CA HIS A 2 18.38 -11.70 42.67
C HIS A 2 18.19 -10.92 43.99
N GLU A 3 19.10 -11.08 44.96
CA GLU A 3 19.12 -10.31 46.21
C GLU A 3 19.58 -8.86 46.04
N THR A 4 20.38 -8.56 45.01
CA THR A 4 20.97 -7.24 44.78
C THR A 4 20.19 -6.36 43.81
N PHE A 5 19.35 -6.95 42.95
CA PHE A 5 18.66 -6.24 41.87
C PHE A 5 17.19 -6.67 41.75
N GLY A 6 16.41 -6.56 42.83
CA GLY A 6 14.94 -6.62 42.79
C GLY A 6 14.30 -7.81 42.05
N GLY A 7 12.99 -7.71 41.77
CA GLY A 7 12.16 -8.79 41.22
C GLY A 7 12.26 -9.02 39.70
N HIS A 8 13.29 -8.51 39.03
CA HIS A 8 13.41 -8.59 37.58
C HIS A 8 14.48 -9.60 37.14
N ASN A 9 14.15 -10.38 36.11
CA ASN A 9 15.03 -11.42 35.56
C ASN A 9 16.24 -10.78 34.84
N LEU A 10 17.37 -11.48 34.75
CA LEU A 10 18.60 -11.08 34.05
C LEU A 10 18.35 -10.52 32.64
N ALA A 11 17.40 -11.12 31.91
CA ALA A 11 17.00 -10.68 30.58
C ALA A 11 16.45 -9.23 30.55
N TYR A 12 15.80 -8.80 31.63
CA TYR A 12 15.30 -7.43 31.78
C TYR A 12 16.46 -6.43 31.88
N TYR A 13 17.43 -6.69 32.74
CA TYR A 13 18.60 -5.81 32.90
C TYR A 13 19.48 -5.79 31.66
N LYS A 14 19.67 -6.93 31.00
CA LYS A 14 20.36 -6.98 29.71
C LYS A 14 19.67 -6.09 28.67
N LYS A 15 18.34 -6.07 28.65
CA LYS A 15 17.54 -5.27 27.73
C LYS A 15 17.64 -3.76 28.03
N GLU A 16 17.62 -3.40 29.30
CA GLU A 16 17.74 -2.01 29.75
C GLU A 16 19.15 -1.46 29.48
N LEU A 17 20.18 -2.26 29.74
CA LEU A 17 21.58 -1.94 29.43
C LEU A 17 21.83 -1.78 27.92
N LEU A 18 21.22 -2.63 27.09
CA LEU A 18 21.38 -2.58 25.63
C LEU A 18 20.40 -1.60 24.96
N GLN A 19 19.55 -0.90 25.72
CA GLN A 19 18.50 0.00 25.22
C GLN A 19 17.65 -0.63 24.10
N ASP A 20 17.40 -1.93 24.19
CA ASP A 20 16.74 -2.68 23.13
C ASP A 20 15.22 -2.37 23.16
N THR A 21 14.74 -1.62 22.16
CA THR A 21 13.36 -1.06 22.16
C THR A 21 12.30 -2.08 21.77
N GLU A 22 12.68 -3.28 21.34
CA GLU A 22 11.73 -4.29 20.91
C GLU A 22 10.89 -4.80 22.09
N ARG A 23 9.60 -4.46 22.12
CA ARG A 23 8.66 -5.06 23.08
C ARG A 23 8.59 -6.57 22.79
N PRO A 24 8.81 -7.45 23.78
CA PRO A 24 8.68 -8.89 23.55
C PRO A 24 7.25 -9.16 23.05
N LYS A 25 7.15 -9.91 21.96
CA LYS A 25 5.86 -10.36 21.45
C LYS A 25 5.16 -11.11 22.60
N ARG A 26 4.00 -10.60 23.05
CA ARG A 26 3.23 -11.27 24.11
C ARG A 26 2.85 -12.67 23.62
N THR A 27 3.43 -13.69 24.24
CA THR A 27 3.02 -15.07 24.06
C THR A 27 1.59 -15.19 24.57
N MET A 28 0.67 -15.71 23.73
CA MET A 28 -0.73 -15.80 24.11
C MET A 28 -0.90 -16.91 25.15
N VAL A 29 -1.73 -16.69 26.17
CA VAL A 29 -1.99 -17.67 27.23
C VAL A 29 -2.85 -18.79 26.65
N SER A 30 -2.46 -20.06 26.84
CA SER A 30 -3.13 -21.27 26.31
C SER A 30 -4.63 -21.30 26.61
N PHE A 31 -5.02 -20.96 27.84
CA PHE A 31 -6.44 -20.87 28.22
C PHE A 31 -7.23 -19.81 27.43
N SER A 32 -6.59 -18.69 27.06
CA SER A 32 -7.24 -17.64 26.28
C SER A 32 -7.55 -18.11 24.85
N LEU A 33 -6.69 -18.93 24.26
CA LEU A 33 -6.89 -19.52 22.93
C LEU A 33 -8.09 -20.47 22.95
N VAL A 34 -8.11 -21.39 23.92
CA VAL A 34 -9.17 -22.39 24.05
C VAL A 34 -10.50 -21.75 24.40
N SER A 35 -10.52 -20.75 25.27
CA SER A 35 -11.76 -20.01 25.57
C SER A 35 -12.28 -19.24 24.35
N MET A 36 -11.43 -18.64 23.53
CA MET A 36 -11.88 -17.90 22.33
C MET A 36 -12.46 -18.83 21.26
N HIS A 37 -11.95 -20.06 21.15
CA HIS A 37 -12.43 -21.03 20.15
C HIS A 37 -13.62 -21.88 20.64
N ALA A 38 -13.66 -22.25 21.92
CA ALA A 38 -14.73 -23.08 22.48
C ALA A 38 -16.05 -22.33 22.72
N LEU A 39 -16.00 -21.05 23.11
CA LEU A 39 -17.19 -20.25 23.42
C LEU A 39 -18.15 -20.08 22.22
N PRO A 40 -17.69 -19.76 20.99
CA PRO A 40 -18.55 -19.66 19.82
C PRO A 40 -19.19 -21.00 19.44
N LEU A 41 -18.46 -22.12 19.53
CA LEU A 41 -18.97 -23.45 19.21
C LEU A 41 -20.08 -23.89 20.18
N ILE A 42 -19.92 -23.58 21.47
CA ILE A 42 -20.94 -23.85 22.49
C ILE A 42 -22.17 -22.96 22.27
N LEU A 43 -21.98 -21.70 21.88
CA LEU A 43 -23.07 -20.79 21.55
C LEU A 43 -23.81 -21.17 20.25
N ALA A 44 -23.09 -21.74 19.26
CA ALA A 44 -23.66 -22.18 17.99
C ALA A 44 -24.42 -23.52 18.10
N LYS A 45 -23.92 -24.47 18.92
CA LYS A 45 -24.62 -25.75 19.20
C LYS A 45 -25.86 -25.61 20.09
N ALA A 46 -25.99 -24.51 20.83
CA ALA A 46 -27.06 -24.30 21.81
C ALA A 46 -28.39 -23.75 21.23
N LEU A 47 -28.67 -23.92 19.92
CA LEU A 47 -29.88 -23.40 19.29
C LEU A 47 -30.87 -24.51 18.87
N PRO A 48 -31.71 -25.02 19.80
CA PRO A 48 -33.12 -25.26 19.51
C PRO A 48 -33.86 -23.91 19.60
N THR A 49 -34.67 -23.63 18.59
CA THR A 49 -35.45 -22.39 18.42
C THR A 49 -36.26 -22.07 19.69
N GLY A 50 -35.87 -21.02 20.43
CA GLY A 50 -36.66 -20.48 21.56
C GLY A 50 -35.94 -20.33 22.90
N VAL A 51 -34.71 -20.83 23.08
CA VAL A 51 -33.98 -20.66 24.35
C VAL A 51 -33.20 -19.34 24.37
N ALA A 52 -33.37 -18.55 25.43
CA ALA A 52 -32.67 -17.28 25.63
C ALA A 52 -31.14 -17.48 25.67
N ARG A 53 -30.41 -16.64 24.93
CA ARG A 53 -28.94 -16.70 24.80
C ARG A 53 -28.26 -16.64 26.17
N GLN A 54 -27.45 -17.65 26.51
CA GLN A 54 -26.67 -17.64 27.76
C GLN A 54 -25.61 -16.54 27.73
N LYS A 55 -25.40 -15.87 28.87
CA LYS A 55 -24.35 -14.86 29.01
C LYS A 55 -22.96 -15.51 28.89
N ILE A 56 -22.08 -14.87 28.12
CA ILE A 56 -20.69 -15.32 27.85
C ILE A 56 -19.93 -15.59 29.16
N SER A 57 -20.14 -14.77 30.19
CA SER A 57 -19.49 -14.92 31.49
C SER A 57 -19.79 -16.25 32.21
N LYS A 58 -20.99 -16.81 32.01
CA LYS A 58 -21.37 -18.11 32.60
C LYS A 58 -20.71 -19.28 31.87
N LEU A 59 -20.52 -19.15 30.56
CA LEU A 59 -19.87 -20.18 29.74
C LEU A 59 -18.36 -20.20 29.98
N SER A 60 -17.71 -19.03 30.08
CA SER A 60 -16.28 -18.95 30.38
C SER A 60 -15.93 -19.55 31.74
N ALA A 61 -16.82 -19.41 32.73
CA ALA A 61 -16.65 -20.01 34.05
C ALA A 61 -16.70 -21.55 34.00
N LYS A 62 -17.59 -22.14 33.19
CA LYS A 62 -17.67 -23.60 33.00
C LYS A 62 -16.42 -24.15 32.30
N ILE A 63 -15.99 -23.48 31.23
CA ILE A 63 -14.76 -23.84 30.49
C ILE A 63 -13.53 -23.72 31.40
N ALA A 64 -13.49 -22.74 32.31
CA ALA A 64 -12.40 -22.62 33.27
C ALA A 64 -12.31 -23.83 34.22
N VAL A 65 -13.45 -24.37 34.66
CA VAL A 65 -13.51 -25.56 35.51
C VAL A 65 -13.08 -26.81 34.73
N GLU A 66 -13.60 -27.00 33.52
CA GLU A 66 -13.22 -28.10 32.63
C GLU A 66 -11.72 -28.04 32.27
N TRP A 67 -11.21 -26.84 31.99
CA TRP A 67 -9.78 -26.61 31.76
C TRP A 67 -8.94 -26.96 32.97
N LYS A 68 -9.40 -26.65 34.19
CA LYS A 68 -8.65 -26.99 35.40
C LYS A 68 -8.59 -28.51 35.62
N ALA A 69 -9.62 -29.24 35.20
CA ALA A 69 -9.71 -30.69 35.30
C ALA A 69 -8.87 -31.45 34.24
N MET A 70 -8.63 -30.86 33.05
CA MET A 70 -7.82 -31.48 32.01
C MET A 70 -6.34 -31.65 32.41
N SER A 71 -5.75 -32.76 31.97
CA SER A 71 -4.32 -33.04 32.16
C SER A 71 -3.45 -32.09 31.33
N THR A 72 -2.14 -32.03 31.62
CA THR A 72 -1.21 -31.18 30.86
C THR A 72 -1.08 -31.61 29.40
N GLU A 73 -1.13 -32.91 29.12
CA GLU A 73 -1.02 -33.45 27.75
C GLU A 73 -2.28 -33.19 26.91
N GLU A 74 -3.46 -33.30 27.53
CA GLU A 74 -4.74 -32.92 26.91
C GLU A 74 -4.81 -31.42 26.61
N LYS A 75 -4.22 -30.59 27.47
CA LYS A 75 -4.10 -29.14 27.23
C LYS A 75 -3.20 -28.82 26.06
N HIS A 76 -2.08 -29.52 25.91
CA HIS A 76 -1.16 -29.30 24.78
C HIS A 76 -1.82 -29.67 23.45
N THR A 77 -2.35 -30.88 23.33
CA THR A 77 -3.05 -31.34 22.12
C THR A 77 -4.24 -30.44 21.75
N ALA A 78 -5.01 -29.96 22.72
CA ALA A 78 -6.12 -29.02 22.48
C ALA A 78 -5.66 -27.61 22.07
N THR A 79 -4.43 -27.21 22.42
CA THR A 79 -3.90 -25.87 22.15
C THR A 79 -3.07 -25.82 20.86
N ASP A 80 -2.40 -26.90 20.47
CA ASP A 80 -1.42 -26.90 19.38
C ASP A 80 -2.02 -26.47 18.03
N HIS A 81 -3.13 -27.06 17.61
CA HIS A 81 -3.83 -26.66 16.37
C HIS A 81 -4.37 -25.22 16.45
N LEU A 82 -4.79 -24.76 17.63
CA LEU A 82 -5.31 -23.39 17.83
C LEU A 82 -4.20 -22.35 17.75
N VAL A 83 -2.98 -22.70 18.17
CA VAL A 83 -1.81 -21.82 18.05
C VAL A 83 -1.44 -21.61 16.59
N GLU A 84 -1.51 -22.67 15.79
CA GLU A 84 -1.28 -22.60 14.34
C GLU A 84 -2.31 -21.69 13.65
N GLU A 85 -3.61 -21.93 13.86
CA GLU A 85 -4.69 -21.12 13.29
C GLU A 85 -4.60 -19.63 13.69
N VAL A 86 -4.26 -19.33 14.95
CA VAL A 86 -4.08 -17.95 15.40
C VAL A 86 -2.84 -17.30 14.82
N ASN A 87 -1.77 -18.05 14.58
CA ASN A 87 -0.60 -17.54 13.89
C ASN A 87 -0.91 -17.26 12.42
N ASP A 88 -1.68 -18.10 11.76
CA ASP A 88 -2.15 -17.88 10.40
C ASP A 88 -3.03 -16.63 10.33
N LEU A 89 -4.02 -16.49 11.23
CA LEU A 89 -4.84 -15.27 11.32
C LEU A 89 -4.00 -14.01 11.58
N ARG A 90 -2.92 -14.11 12.37
CA ARG A 90 -1.98 -13.00 12.58
C ARG A 90 -1.21 -12.68 11.31
N GLN A 91 -0.75 -13.68 10.56
CA GLN A 91 -0.08 -13.49 9.28
C GLN A 91 -1.04 -12.90 8.24
N THR A 92 -2.25 -13.43 8.13
CA THR A 92 -3.32 -12.90 7.26
C THR A 92 -3.73 -11.49 7.67
N LYS A 93 -3.72 -11.14 8.96
CA LYS A 93 -3.99 -9.76 9.42
C LYS A 93 -2.82 -8.81 9.18
N ALA A 94 -1.59 -9.33 9.20
CA ALA A 94 -0.39 -8.54 8.91
C ALA A 94 -0.30 -8.22 7.40
N VAL A 95 -0.67 -9.18 6.55
CA VAL A 95 -0.55 -9.09 5.08
C VAL A 95 -1.86 -8.68 4.40
N GLY A 96 -3.00 -8.86 5.08
CA GLY A 96 -4.32 -8.65 4.52
C GLY A 96 -4.62 -7.19 4.21
N ALA A 97 -5.20 -6.96 3.03
CA ALA A 97 -5.68 -5.65 2.62
C ALA A 97 -6.68 -5.12 3.68
N ARG A 98 -6.30 -4.06 4.40
CA ARG A 98 -7.17 -3.45 5.40
C ARG A 98 -8.33 -2.76 4.66
N HIS A 99 -9.50 -3.38 4.62
CA HIS A 99 -10.63 -2.92 3.79
C HIS A 99 -11.35 -1.65 4.31
N LEU A 100 -10.96 -1.08 5.46
CA LEU A 100 -11.61 0.12 6.00
C LEU A 100 -10.73 1.37 5.76
N PRO A 101 -11.20 2.35 4.95
CA PRO A 101 -10.47 3.59 4.67
C PRO A 101 -9.99 4.31 5.94
N THR A 102 -10.79 4.31 7.02
CA THR A 102 -10.42 4.92 8.30
C THR A 102 -9.22 4.26 8.98
N VAL A 103 -9.08 2.93 8.84
CA VAL A 103 -7.96 2.19 9.44
C VAL A 103 -6.69 2.44 8.65
N ILE A 104 -6.77 2.47 7.32
CA ILE A 104 -5.65 2.87 6.45
C ILE A 104 -5.20 4.27 6.81
N PHE A 105 -6.15 5.22 6.92
CA PHE A 105 -5.85 6.60 7.28
C PHE A 105 -5.07 6.73 8.59
N ASN A 106 -5.61 6.17 9.68
CA ASN A 106 -4.99 6.30 11.00
C ASN A 106 -3.60 5.65 11.05
N ASP A 107 -3.41 4.54 10.33
CA ASP A 107 -2.13 3.84 10.23
C ASP A 107 -1.10 4.65 9.45
N THR A 108 -1.49 5.15 8.28
CA THR A 108 -0.65 5.99 7.42
C THR A 108 -0.27 7.29 8.14
N HIS A 109 -1.24 7.98 8.75
CA HIS A 109 -0.97 9.22 9.49
C HIS A 109 -0.02 8.98 10.65
N LYS A 110 -0.23 7.93 11.46
CA LYS A 110 0.65 7.63 12.60
C LYS A 110 2.08 7.31 12.14
N THR A 111 2.21 6.57 11.04
CA THR A 111 3.52 6.23 10.48
C THR A 111 4.23 7.46 9.92
N LEU A 112 3.52 8.32 9.20
CA LEU A 112 4.04 9.58 8.67
C LEU A 112 4.49 10.53 9.78
N THR A 113 3.72 10.68 10.85
CA THR A 113 4.11 11.50 12.02
C THR A 113 5.36 10.93 12.73
N ASN A 114 5.54 9.61 12.75
CA ASN A 114 6.78 9.04 13.28
C ASN A 114 7.97 9.33 12.37
N MET A 115 7.80 9.23 11.05
CA MET A 115 8.84 9.56 10.08
C MET A 115 9.23 11.04 10.13
N GLU A 116 8.27 11.95 10.32
CA GLU A 116 8.51 13.38 10.52
C GLU A 116 9.47 13.65 11.67
N LYS A 117 9.25 12.99 12.82
CA LYS A 117 10.14 13.11 13.98
C LYS A 117 11.56 12.62 13.68
N GLU A 118 11.69 11.47 13.03
CA GLU A 118 13.00 10.92 12.68
C GLU A 118 13.73 11.81 11.66
N ILE A 119 13.01 12.37 10.70
CA ILE A 119 13.55 13.31 9.70
C ILE A 119 14.06 14.60 10.38
N HIS A 120 13.30 15.18 11.30
CA HIS A 120 13.77 16.35 12.05
C HIS A 120 14.95 16.02 12.98
N ASN A 121 14.96 14.85 13.62
CA ASN A 121 16.09 14.40 14.43
C ASN A 121 17.36 14.22 13.59
N LEU A 122 17.21 13.68 12.37
CA LEU A 122 18.33 13.52 11.43
C LEU A 122 18.87 14.89 11.01
N HIS A 123 17.98 15.80 10.58
CA HIS A 123 18.35 17.18 10.25
C HIS A 123 19.08 17.87 11.40
N ALA A 124 18.57 17.77 12.63
CA ALA A 124 19.21 18.38 13.81
C ALA A 124 20.60 17.82 14.10
N ARG A 125 20.86 16.54 13.80
CA ARG A 125 22.15 15.88 14.05
C ARG A 125 23.18 16.10 12.96
N THR A 126 22.76 16.20 11.70
CA THR A 126 23.68 16.16 10.54
C THR A 126 23.61 17.41 9.66
N GLY A 127 22.59 18.25 9.84
CA GLY A 127 22.34 19.41 8.98
C GLY A 127 21.79 19.04 7.59
N VAL A 128 21.40 17.78 7.36
CA VAL A 128 20.83 17.36 6.08
C VAL A 128 19.45 17.97 5.88
N GLU A 129 19.25 18.65 4.76
CA GLU A 129 17.96 19.20 4.35
C GLU A 129 17.14 18.12 3.63
N ILE A 130 15.91 17.89 4.11
CA ILE A 130 14.98 16.90 3.58
C ILE A 130 13.64 17.57 3.31
N THR A 131 13.11 17.33 2.12
CA THR A 131 11.69 17.56 1.78
C THR A 131 11.10 16.23 1.34
N LEU A 132 9.98 15.83 1.96
CA LEU A 132 9.31 14.57 1.69
C LEU A 132 7.87 14.81 1.23
N PHE A 133 7.48 14.15 0.15
CA PHE A 133 6.11 14.10 -0.35
C PHE A 133 5.55 12.70 -0.16
N ALA A 134 4.36 12.61 0.44
CA ALA A 134 3.57 11.38 0.47
C ALA A 134 2.18 11.66 -0.10
N VAL A 135 1.90 11.06 -1.25
CA VAL A 135 0.69 11.26 -2.06
C VAL A 135 -0.13 9.98 -2.17
N TRP A 136 -1.44 10.10 -2.34
CA TRP A 136 -2.29 8.94 -2.57
C TRP A 136 -2.39 8.60 -4.06
N THR A 137 -2.53 7.32 -4.36
CA THR A 137 -2.73 6.82 -5.74
C THR A 137 -4.21 6.60 -6.08
N LYS A 138 -5.12 6.71 -5.11
CA LYS A 138 -6.54 6.42 -5.26
C LYS A 138 -7.38 7.62 -4.89
N THR A 139 -8.40 7.92 -5.70
CA THR A 139 -9.38 8.99 -5.49
C THR A 139 -10.29 8.77 -4.28
N ALA A 140 -10.36 7.56 -3.72
CA ALA A 140 -11.17 7.24 -2.56
C ALA A 140 -10.67 7.91 -1.26
N ASN A 141 -9.48 8.51 -1.28
CA ASN A 141 -8.89 9.18 -0.14
C ASN A 141 -9.09 10.69 -0.29
N TYR A 142 -9.88 11.30 0.62
CA TYR A 142 -10.20 12.73 0.62
C TYR A 142 -9.11 13.60 1.27
N LEU A 143 -7.90 13.09 1.43
CA LEU A 143 -6.87 13.73 2.23
C LEU A 143 -5.89 14.46 1.33
N ARG A 144 -5.40 15.60 1.83
CA ARG A 144 -4.34 16.34 1.16
C ARG A 144 -3.02 15.54 1.18
N PRO A 145 -2.15 15.74 0.18
CA PRO A 145 -0.79 15.25 0.22
C PRO A 145 -0.10 15.60 1.54
N PHE A 146 0.61 14.65 2.11
CA PHE A 146 1.40 14.89 3.30
C PHE A 146 2.78 15.38 2.87
N VAL A 147 3.18 16.55 3.39
CA VAL A 147 4.43 17.22 3.06
C VAL A 147 5.20 17.45 4.35
N ILE A 148 6.45 16.98 4.40
CA ILE A 148 7.40 17.33 5.47
C ILE A 148 8.50 18.17 4.84
N THR A 149 8.85 19.27 5.49
CA THR A 149 10.02 20.06 5.16
C THR A 149 10.81 20.31 6.43
N THR A 150 12.10 19.97 6.41
CA THR A 150 12.99 20.14 7.57
C THR A 150 13.27 21.60 7.92
N SER A 151 13.32 22.48 6.93
CA SER A 151 13.49 23.93 7.09
C SER A 151 12.69 24.73 6.05
N GLU A 152 12.47 26.02 6.28
CA GLU A 152 11.78 26.91 5.32
C GLU A 152 12.50 26.97 3.96
N ARG A 153 13.83 26.78 3.95
CA ARG A 153 14.65 26.76 2.73
C ARG A 153 14.19 25.69 1.74
N GLY A 154 13.73 24.55 2.25
CA GLY A 154 13.19 23.49 1.42
C GLY A 154 11.94 23.95 0.68
N GLY A 155 11.08 24.75 1.32
CA GLY A 155 9.89 25.35 0.68
C GLY A 155 10.26 26.47 -0.29
N ASP A 156 11.15 27.37 0.11
CA ASP A 156 11.63 28.50 -0.71
C ASP A 156 12.27 28.03 -2.01
N PHE A 157 12.96 26.89 -1.99
CA PHE A 157 13.53 26.28 -3.19
C PHE A 157 12.46 26.02 -4.26
N PHE A 158 11.29 25.46 -3.90
CA PHE A 158 10.23 25.21 -4.87
C PHE A 158 9.64 26.51 -5.41
N HIS A 159 9.50 27.54 -4.58
CA HIS A 159 9.07 28.86 -5.03
C HIS A 159 10.07 29.48 -6.02
N ALA A 160 11.37 29.42 -5.71
CA ALA A 160 12.41 29.99 -6.56
C ALA A 160 12.63 29.20 -7.85
N ALA A 161 12.58 27.86 -7.79
CA ALA A 161 12.91 26.99 -8.92
C ALA A 161 11.70 26.73 -9.84
N LEU A 162 10.50 26.56 -9.29
CA LEU A 162 9.30 26.17 -10.03
C LEU A 162 8.23 27.27 -10.08
N GLY A 163 8.40 28.37 -9.32
CA GLY A 163 7.38 29.41 -9.21
C GLY A 163 6.12 28.94 -8.47
N GLN A 164 6.20 27.83 -7.73
CA GLN A 164 5.07 27.17 -7.07
C GLN A 164 5.41 26.83 -5.63
N SER A 165 4.41 26.79 -4.76
CA SER A 165 4.60 26.33 -3.40
C SER A 165 4.87 24.83 -3.34
N VAL A 166 5.58 24.39 -2.30
CA VAL A 166 5.83 22.96 -2.05
C VAL A 166 4.52 22.15 -1.97
N SER A 167 3.45 22.74 -1.43
CA SER A 167 2.14 22.10 -1.36
C SER A 167 1.47 21.96 -2.73
N GLU A 168 1.60 22.96 -3.61
CA GLU A 168 1.09 22.88 -4.98
C GLU A 168 1.80 21.79 -5.78
N VAL A 169 3.12 21.69 -5.63
CA VAL A 169 3.90 20.61 -6.26
C VAL A 169 3.44 19.23 -5.76
N ALA A 170 3.15 19.11 -4.46
CA ALA A 170 2.60 17.87 -3.88
C ALA A 170 1.22 17.53 -4.47
N ILE A 171 0.36 18.52 -4.67
CA ILE A 171 -0.96 18.36 -5.30
C ILE A 171 -0.81 17.95 -6.77
N HIS A 172 0.10 18.58 -7.53
CA HIS A 172 0.38 18.18 -8.91
C HIS A 172 0.91 16.75 -8.99
N MET A 173 1.79 16.37 -8.05
CA MET A 173 2.28 15.00 -7.95
C MET A 173 1.15 14.01 -7.62
N GLU A 174 0.26 14.34 -6.69
CA GLU A 174 -0.89 13.48 -6.38
C GLU A 174 -1.86 13.38 -7.57
N ALA A 175 -2.18 14.50 -8.21
CA ALA A 175 -3.01 14.54 -9.41
C ALA A 175 -2.41 13.66 -10.51
N TYR A 176 -1.08 13.68 -10.67
CA TYR A 176 -0.37 12.81 -11.60
C TYR A 176 -0.50 11.32 -11.22
N HIS A 177 -0.40 10.97 -9.93
CA HIS A 177 -0.57 9.58 -9.48
C HIS A 177 -2.02 9.08 -9.58
N ILE A 178 -2.99 9.98 -9.39
CA ILE A 178 -4.42 9.69 -9.51
C ILE A 178 -4.84 9.56 -10.98
N ALA A 179 -4.42 10.50 -11.82
CA ALA A 179 -4.65 10.44 -13.25
C ALA A 179 -3.95 9.22 -13.85
N GLY A 180 -2.81 8.86 -13.28
CA GLY A 180 -1.77 8.07 -13.92
C GLY A 180 -1.24 8.85 -15.13
N LEU A 181 -0.02 8.56 -15.59
CA LEU A 181 0.17 8.58 -17.04
C LEU A 181 -0.72 7.46 -17.61
N LYS A 182 -2.02 7.70 -17.68
CA LYS A 182 -2.82 7.04 -18.69
C LYS A 182 -2.24 7.55 -19.99
N GLU A 183 -1.55 6.66 -20.70
CA GLU A 183 -1.26 6.81 -22.12
C GLU A 183 -2.47 7.46 -22.78
N GLU A 184 -2.35 8.76 -23.06
CA GLU A 184 -3.45 9.73 -23.17
C GLU A 184 -4.44 9.37 -24.29
N VAL A 185 -4.01 8.47 -25.18
CA VAL A 185 -4.72 8.02 -26.37
C VAL A 185 -5.37 6.64 -26.16
N THR A 186 -4.72 5.70 -25.48
CA THR A 186 -5.19 4.29 -25.37
C THR A 186 -6.02 4.05 -24.11
N GLY A 187 -5.75 4.78 -23.02
CA GLY A 187 -6.37 4.55 -21.71
C GLY A 187 -5.94 3.23 -21.03
N ILE A 188 -5.11 2.42 -21.69
CA ILE A 188 -4.58 1.11 -21.24
C ILE A 188 -3.10 1.06 -21.65
N ALA A 189 -2.22 0.63 -20.74
CA ALA A 189 -0.79 0.51 -21.03
C ALA A 189 -0.50 -0.48 -22.17
N VAL A 190 0.11 -0.01 -23.25
CA VAL A 190 0.51 -0.86 -24.39
C VAL A 190 1.91 -1.44 -24.12
N PRO A 191 2.07 -2.76 -23.93
CA PRO A 191 3.34 -3.34 -23.47
C PRO A 191 4.53 -3.14 -24.43
N ARG A 192 4.28 -2.96 -25.73
CA ARG A 192 5.29 -2.68 -26.76
C ARG A 192 4.66 -2.09 -28.01
N MET A 193 5.43 -1.27 -28.74
CA MET A 193 4.99 -0.66 -30.00
C MET A 193 5.06 -1.66 -31.17
N TYR A 194 3.99 -1.76 -31.95
CA TYR A 194 3.92 -2.64 -33.14
C TYR A 194 3.89 -1.80 -34.41
N TYR A 195 4.99 -1.79 -35.17
CA TYR A 195 5.04 -1.10 -36.47
C TYR A 195 4.50 -1.98 -37.61
N VAL A 196 4.67 -3.31 -37.52
CA VAL A 196 4.11 -4.28 -38.46
C VAL A 196 2.74 -4.74 -37.97
N ASN A 197 1.74 -4.69 -38.86
CA ASN A 197 0.33 -4.94 -38.56
C ASN A 197 -0.21 -4.02 -37.46
N PHE A 198 0.17 -2.74 -37.50
CA PHE A 198 -0.34 -1.71 -36.61
C PHE A 198 -1.89 -1.66 -36.57
N PRO A 199 -2.61 -1.75 -37.71
CA PRO A 199 -4.08 -1.83 -37.72
C PRO A 199 -4.65 -2.93 -36.79
N ASP A 200 -4.17 -4.17 -36.91
CA ASP A 200 -4.73 -5.30 -36.17
C ASP A 200 -4.32 -5.32 -34.69
N LYS A 201 -3.09 -4.87 -34.39
CA LYS A 201 -2.51 -5.01 -33.05
C LYS A 201 -2.70 -3.78 -32.18
N ILE A 202 -2.81 -2.61 -32.78
CA ILE A 202 -2.99 -1.34 -32.07
C ILE A 202 -4.39 -0.80 -32.34
N THR A 203 -4.73 -0.52 -33.60
CA THR A 203 -6.00 0.14 -33.93
C THR A 203 -7.21 -0.69 -33.50
N ALA A 204 -7.23 -1.99 -33.79
CA ALA A 204 -8.33 -2.88 -33.41
C ALA A 204 -8.51 -3.12 -31.91
N LYS A 205 -7.43 -2.98 -31.13
CA LYS A 205 -7.45 -3.26 -29.69
C LYS A 205 -7.66 -2.01 -28.83
N TYR A 206 -7.11 -0.89 -29.28
CA TYR A 206 -7.06 0.35 -28.49
C TYR A 206 -7.75 1.52 -29.19
N CYS A 207 -8.33 1.30 -30.38
CA CYS A 207 -8.99 2.33 -31.18
C CYS A 207 -8.06 3.51 -31.49
N VAL A 208 -6.77 3.26 -31.72
CA VAL A 208 -5.75 4.30 -31.97
C VAL A 208 -5.30 4.30 -33.41
N VAL A 209 -5.30 5.50 -34.03
CA VAL A 209 -4.83 5.77 -35.38
C VAL A 209 -3.74 6.83 -35.35
N ILE A 210 -2.91 6.87 -36.41
CA ILE A 210 -1.87 7.88 -36.63
C ILE A 210 -2.38 8.84 -37.68
N ASP A 211 -2.56 10.10 -37.30
CA ASP A 211 -2.94 11.16 -38.22
C ASP A 211 -1.69 11.78 -38.84
N ASN A 212 -1.75 12.07 -40.15
CA ASN A 212 -0.75 12.83 -40.92
C ASN A 212 0.69 12.32 -40.79
N TRP A 213 0.89 11.00 -40.86
CA TRP A 213 2.24 10.44 -40.91
C TRP A 213 2.99 10.92 -42.18
N PRO A 214 4.18 11.53 -42.06
CA PRO A 214 4.82 12.23 -43.18
C PRO A 214 5.57 11.32 -44.16
N LEU A 215 5.79 10.04 -43.83
CA LEU A 215 6.48 9.09 -44.71
C LEU A 215 5.48 8.18 -45.46
N LYS A 216 5.94 7.55 -46.54
CA LYS A 216 5.10 6.64 -47.35
C LYS A 216 4.62 5.41 -46.57
N LYS A 217 5.39 4.94 -45.58
CA LYS A 217 5.08 3.76 -44.79
C LYS A 217 5.34 4.04 -43.31
N PHE A 218 4.48 3.52 -42.44
CA PHE A 218 4.73 3.49 -41.01
C PHE A 218 5.75 2.39 -40.68
N CYS A 219 6.89 2.76 -40.09
CA CYS A 219 8.01 1.86 -39.85
C CYS A 219 8.67 2.11 -38.49
N SER A 220 9.47 1.14 -38.05
CA SER A 220 10.28 1.27 -36.85
C SER A 220 11.35 2.35 -37.04
N PRO A 221 11.72 3.10 -35.99
CA PRO A 221 12.85 4.02 -36.06
C PRO A 221 14.15 3.37 -36.55
N ALA A 222 14.34 2.07 -36.31
CA ALA A 222 15.50 1.31 -36.77
C ALA A 222 15.51 1.08 -38.29
N ASP A 223 14.36 1.17 -38.96
CA ASP A 223 14.23 0.97 -40.41
C ASP A 223 14.40 2.28 -41.21
N LEU A 224 14.61 3.41 -40.52
CA LEU A 224 14.86 4.70 -41.14
C LEU A 224 16.30 4.76 -41.66
N SER A 225 16.44 4.85 -42.98
CA SER A 225 17.75 4.74 -43.64
C SER A 225 18.43 6.09 -43.86
N THR A 226 17.66 7.19 -43.87
CA THR A 226 18.19 8.52 -44.18
C THR A 226 17.97 9.51 -43.05
N LYS A 227 18.94 10.40 -42.83
CA LYS A 227 18.86 11.48 -41.84
C LYS A 227 17.66 12.41 -42.11
N ASN A 228 17.35 12.66 -43.39
CA ASN A 228 16.24 13.51 -43.79
C ASN A 228 14.89 12.93 -43.34
N GLU A 229 14.67 11.62 -43.44
CA GLU A 229 13.44 10.97 -42.96
C GLU A 229 13.28 11.15 -41.44
N VAL A 230 14.38 11.02 -40.69
CA VAL A 230 14.39 11.24 -39.23
C VAL A 230 14.07 12.69 -38.88
N GLU A 231 14.69 13.66 -39.57
CA GLU A 231 14.45 15.09 -39.33
C GLU A 231 13.01 15.50 -39.66
N VAL A 232 12.46 15.00 -40.78
CA VAL A 232 11.07 15.25 -41.17
C VAL A 232 10.11 14.68 -40.13
N LEU A 233 10.33 13.45 -39.65
CA LEU A 233 9.52 12.86 -38.58
C LEU A 233 9.62 13.69 -37.30
N MET A 234 10.83 14.00 -36.84
CA MET A 234 11.05 14.77 -35.61
C MET A 234 10.33 16.11 -35.67
N GLN A 235 10.42 16.82 -36.80
CA GLN A 235 9.70 18.08 -36.99
C GLN A 235 8.18 17.89 -37.00
N ALA A 236 7.67 16.84 -37.66
CA ALA A 236 6.24 16.58 -37.73
C ALA A 236 5.62 16.29 -36.35
N TRP A 237 6.34 15.55 -35.50
CA TRP A 237 5.94 15.30 -34.11
C TRP A 237 6.06 16.55 -33.24
N THR A 238 7.18 17.28 -33.35
CA THR A 238 7.43 18.49 -32.54
C THR A 238 6.43 19.60 -32.86
N LYS A 239 6.05 19.76 -34.14
CA LYS A 239 5.05 20.73 -34.59
C LYS A 239 3.61 20.24 -34.38
N GLY A 240 3.42 19.00 -33.94
CA GLY A 240 2.10 18.40 -33.73
C GLY A 240 1.31 18.10 -35.00
N SER A 241 1.95 18.12 -36.17
CA SER A 241 1.29 17.79 -37.43
C SER A 241 1.00 16.29 -37.50
N ALA A 242 1.95 15.44 -37.06
CA ALA A 242 1.76 14.02 -36.88
C ALA A 242 1.41 13.72 -35.41
N LYS A 243 0.35 12.95 -35.17
CA LYS A 243 -0.08 12.59 -33.81
C LYS A 243 -0.82 11.27 -33.75
N PHE A 244 -0.74 10.60 -32.60
CA PHE A 244 -1.64 9.49 -32.28
C PHE A 244 -2.98 10.06 -31.80
N ARG A 245 -4.07 9.57 -32.36
CA ARG A 245 -5.43 9.96 -31.98
C ARG A 245 -6.28 8.73 -31.74
N ARG A 246 -7.12 8.80 -30.71
CA ARG A 246 -8.14 7.81 -30.44
C ARG A 246 -9.34 8.08 -31.34
N LEU A 247 -9.82 7.06 -32.01
CA LEU A 247 -11.06 7.12 -32.78
C LEU A 247 -12.24 7.30 -31.81
N SER A 248 -13.19 8.14 -32.22
CA SER A 248 -14.50 8.21 -31.58
C SER A 248 -15.30 6.94 -31.88
N ASP A 249 -16.36 6.68 -31.10
CA ASP A 249 -17.18 5.48 -31.27
C ASP A 249 -17.84 5.41 -32.66
N GLU A 250 -18.16 6.57 -33.25
CA GLU A 250 -18.72 6.69 -34.60
C GLU A 250 -17.70 6.38 -35.69
N GLU A 251 -16.48 6.93 -35.57
CA GLU A 251 -15.38 6.63 -36.51
C GLU A 251 -14.93 5.18 -36.38
N TRP A 252 -14.97 4.61 -35.17
CA TRP A 252 -14.61 3.21 -34.93
C TRP A 252 -15.60 2.24 -35.60
N ALA A 253 -16.90 2.57 -35.62
CA ALA A 253 -17.89 1.76 -36.31
C ALA A 253 -17.74 1.78 -37.85
N GLN A 254 -17.06 2.80 -38.40
CA GLN A 254 -16.82 2.95 -39.84
C GLN A 254 -15.47 2.36 -40.29
N TRP A 255 -14.54 2.18 -39.36
CA TRP A 255 -13.19 1.65 -39.61
C TRP A 255 -13.23 0.13 -39.86
#